data_AF-A0A832CB98-F1
#
_entry.id   AF-A0A832CB98-F1
#
_cell.length_a   1.000
_cell.length_b   1.000
_cell.length_c   1.000
_cell.angle_alpha   90.00
_cell.angle_beta   90.00
_cell.angle_gamma   90.00
#
_symmetry.space_group_name_H-M   'P 1'
#
loop_
_entity.id
_entity.type
_entity.pdbx_description
1 polymer ?
#
loop_
_entity_poly.entity_id
_entity_poly.type
_entity_poly.pdbx_seq_one_letter_code
_entity_poly.pdbx_strand_id
1 'polypeptide(L)'
;MKGYLIFDLKVTEFRYPIELSNAMETDILSGLSSNVPKEIVVGPVSLTIRSTKSYWGDVSEDYTEIITMATIYNENLIPVPITKIHYLVEMNNIRLSEGSSNVATVIQPKSEATFVTRLDNRMLDECWVSHIKNGERRKVKIALQPVIEIGNREFMFTLAEKESVFVTKLLG
;
A
#
# COMPACT_ATOMS: atom_id res chain seq x y z
N MET A 1 14.14 12.64 10.24
CA MET A 1 14.59 13.69 9.29
C MET A 1 15.81 14.40 9.88
N LYS A 2 16.84 14.67 9.08
CA LYS A 2 18.03 15.42 9.51
C LYS A 2 17.88 16.90 9.15
N GLY A 3 18.09 17.79 10.11
CA GLY A 3 17.97 19.23 9.92
C GLY A 3 18.94 20.00 10.81
N TYR A 4 18.94 21.32 10.67
CA TYR A 4 19.68 22.19 11.57
C TYR A 4 18.69 23.13 12.26
N LEU A 5 18.80 23.23 13.58
CA LEU A 5 18.23 24.35 14.32
C LEU A 5 19.13 25.55 14.05
N ILE A 6 18.58 26.59 13.42
CA ILE A 6 19.31 27.81 13.06
C ILE A 6 18.95 28.90 14.08
N PHE A 7 19.97 29.40 14.76
CA PHE A 7 19.86 30.60 15.60
C PHE A 7 20.56 31.75 14.89
N ASP A 8 19.78 32.74 14.45
CA ASP A 8 20.32 34.00 13.94
C ASP A 8 20.62 34.94 15.11
N LEU A 9 21.90 35.12 15.42
CA LEU A 9 22.36 35.97 16.52
C LEU A 9 22.70 37.39 16.04
N LYS A 10 22.29 37.81 14.83
CA LYS A 10 22.62 39.08 14.15
C LYS A 10 24.11 39.31 13.84
N VAL A 11 25.01 38.64 14.55
CA VAL A 11 26.48 38.69 14.36
C VAL A 11 26.98 37.40 13.71
N THR A 12 26.33 36.27 13.99
CA THR A 12 26.63 34.97 13.40
C THR A 12 25.38 34.10 13.37
N GLU A 13 25.31 33.20 12.41
CA GLU A 13 24.35 32.09 12.46
C GLU A 13 24.98 30.91 13.20
N PHE A 14 24.26 30.35 14.15
CA PHE A 14 24.64 29.10 14.81
C PHE A 14 23.73 27.99 14.32
N ARG A 15 24.35 26.89 13.85
CA ARG A 15 23.66 25.73 13.28
C ARG A 15 23.91 24.51 14.15
N TYR A 16 22.86 24.01 14.80
CA TYR A 16 22.94 22.79 15.59
C TYR A 16 22.25 21.63 14.85
N PRO A 17 22.95 20.53 14.54
CA PRO A 17 22.33 19.39 13.87
C PRO A 17 21.30 18.75 14.80
N ILE A 18 20.09 18.56 14.29
CA ILE A 18 19.03 17.85 14.99
C ILE A 18 18.59 16.65 14.17
N GLU A 19 18.36 15.54 14.86
CA GLU A 19 17.67 14.39 14.31
C GLU A 19 16.30 14.33 14.98
N LEU A 20 15.26 14.67 14.20
CA LEU A 20 13.88 14.61 14.68
C LEU A 20 13.29 13.25 14.30
N SER A 21 12.92 12.47 15.31
CA SER A 21 12.16 11.22 15.18
C SER A 21 10.84 11.37 15.93
N ASN A 22 9.74 11.48 15.18
CA ASN A 22 8.40 11.41 15.76
C ASN A 22 7.79 10.06 15.37
N ALA A 23 7.37 9.28 16.37
CA ALA A 23 6.57 8.09 16.12
C ALA A 23 5.21 8.54 15.57
N MET A 24 4.87 8.07 14.38
CA MET A 24 3.60 8.37 13.74
C MET A 24 2.67 7.18 13.91
N GLU A 25 1.63 7.34 14.72
CA GLU A 25 0.54 6.36 14.74
C GLU A 25 -0.33 6.57 13.50
N THR A 26 -0.43 5.53 12.67
CA THR A 26 -1.21 5.59 11.45
C THR A 26 -2.12 4.37 11.31
N ASP A 27 -3.38 4.65 10.95
CA ASP A 27 -4.38 3.66 10.62
C ASP A 27 -4.55 3.47 9.09
N ILE A 28 -3.49 3.73 8.31
CA ILE A 28 -3.55 3.62 6.84
C ILE A 28 -4.05 2.23 6.39
N LEU A 29 -3.68 1.17 7.11
CA LEU A 29 -4.00 -0.21 6.71
C LEU A 29 -5.40 -0.68 7.13
N SER A 30 -6.10 -0.03 8.05
CA SER A 30 -7.48 -0.45 8.38
C SER A 30 -8.39 -0.40 7.18
N GLY A 31 -8.19 0.58 6.31
CA GLY A 31 -8.95 0.72 5.08
C GLY A 31 -8.64 -0.31 4.00
N LEU A 32 -7.53 -1.04 4.13
CA LEU A 32 -7.20 -2.20 3.29
C LEU A 32 -7.68 -3.52 3.91
N SER A 33 -8.40 -3.45 5.04
CA SER A 33 -9.03 -4.58 5.70
C SER A 33 -10.55 -4.47 5.57
N SER A 34 -11.20 -5.56 5.16
CA SER A 34 -12.64 -5.64 5.03
C SER A 34 -13.10 -7.07 5.30
N ASN A 35 -14.21 -7.22 6.01
CA ASN A 35 -14.93 -8.50 6.12
C ASN A 35 -16.27 -8.46 5.35
N VAL A 36 -16.48 -7.44 4.52
CA VAL A 36 -17.66 -7.32 3.66
C VAL A 36 -17.35 -8.02 2.35
N PRO A 37 -18.09 -9.08 1.99
CA PRO A 37 -17.87 -9.76 0.73
C PRO A 37 -18.08 -8.83 -0.47
N LYS A 38 -17.23 -8.95 -1.48
CA LYS A 38 -17.30 -8.18 -2.72
C LYS A 38 -17.15 -9.12 -3.91
N GLU A 39 -18.16 -9.12 -4.77
CA GLU A 39 -18.10 -9.80 -6.06
C GLU A 39 -17.26 -8.98 -7.04
N ILE A 40 -16.44 -9.68 -7.82
CA ILE A 40 -15.63 -9.10 -8.88
C ILE A 40 -15.80 -9.92 -10.14
N VAL A 41 -16.04 -9.23 -11.25
CA VAL A 41 -16.03 -9.81 -12.59
C VAL A 41 -14.81 -9.26 -13.29
N VAL A 42 -13.88 -10.14 -13.66
CA VAL A 42 -12.59 -9.76 -14.23
C VAL A 42 -12.28 -10.68 -15.42
N GLY A 43 -12.31 -10.10 -16.62
CA GLY A 43 -12.21 -10.88 -17.85
C GLY A 43 -13.32 -11.96 -17.91
N PRO A 44 -12.97 -13.24 -18.15
CA PRO A 44 -13.95 -14.32 -18.25
C PRO A 44 -14.33 -14.95 -16.89
N VAL A 45 -13.84 -14.43 -15.75
CA VAL A 45 -14.06 -15.06 -14.43
C VAL A 45 -14.82 -14.18 -13.45
N SER A 46 -15.61 -14.85 -12.61
CA SER A 46 -16.25 -14.27 -11.44
C SER A 46 -15.57 -14.78 -10.16
N LEU A 47 -15.17 -13.88 -9.27
CA LEU A 47 -14.60 -14.21 -7.97
C LEU A 47 -15.34 -13.44 -6.88
N THR A 48 -15.35 -14.00 -5.67
CA THR A 48 -15.90 -13.35 -4.49
C THR A 48 -14.79 -13.13 -3.48
N ILE A 49 -14.38 -11.89 -3.26
CA ILE A 49 -13.47 -11.53 -2.16
C ILE A 49 -14.30 -11.59 -0.89
N ARG A 50 -14.08 -12.58 -0.02
CA ARG A 50 -14.82 -12.74 1.24
C ARG A 50 -14.31 -11.81 2.33
N SER A 51 -12.99 -11.72 2.43
CA SER A 51 -12.32 -10.87 3.41
C SER A 51 -10.92 -10.51 2.98
N THR A 52 -10.46 -9.39 3.51
CA THR A 52 -9.09 -8.88 3.42
C THR A 52 -8.67 -8.41 4.80
N LYS A 53 -7.45 -8.74 5.20
CA LYS A 53 -6.81 -8.25 6.42
C LYS A 53 -5.42 -7.80 6.08
N SER A 54 -5.09 -6.55 6.38
CA SER A 54 -3.79 -5.96 6.09
C SER A 54 -3.13 -5.48 7.38
N TYR A 55 -1.85 -5.76 7.53
CA TYR A 55 -1.04 -5.36 8.67
C TYR A 55 0.37 -5.03 8.22
N TRP A 56 1.08 -4.24 9.04
CA TRP A 56 2.48 -3.97 8.82
C TRP A 56 3.29 -5.23 9.09
N GLY A 57 4.19 -5.57 8.17
CA GLY A 57 5.20 -6.60 8.33
C GLY A 57 6.50 -6.01 8.86
N ASP A 58 7.63 -6.47 8.32
CA ASP A 58 8.93 -5.91 8.66
C ASP A 58 9.06 -4.45 8.18
N VAL A 59 9.57 -3.59 9.07
CA VAL A 59 9.81 -2.17 8.80
C VAL A 59 11.24 -1.83 9.20
N SER A 60 11.98 -1.25 8.27
CA SER A 60 13.36 -0.77 8.48
C SER A 60 13.54 0.61 7.81
N GLU A 61 14.74 1.17 7.93
CA GLU A 61 15.10 2.40 7.21
C GLU A 61 15.09 2.23 5.69
N ASP A 62 15.28 1.00 5.20
CA ASP A 62 15.40 0.72 3.77
C ASP A 62 14.11 0.18 3.15
N TYR A 63 13.12 -0.25 3.93
CA TYR A 63 11.86 -0.76 3.36
C TYR A 63 10.76 -0.82 4.41
N THR A 64 9.51 -0.79 3.93
CA THR A 64 8.32 -1.07 4.72
C THR A 64 7.56 -2.19 4.05
N GLU A 65 7.20 -3.23 4.81
CA GLU A 65 6.41 -4.35 4.34
C GLU A 65 4.93 -4.18 4.69
N ILE A 66 4.04 -4.37 3.71
CA ILE A 66 2.61 -4.58 3.95
C ILE A 66 2.30 -6.05 3.71
N ILE A 67 1.73 -6.69 4.72
CA ILE A 67 1.24 -8.07 4.63
C ILE A 67 -0.27 -8.03 4.51
N THR A 68 -0.80 -8.53 3.38
CA THR A 68 -2.24 -8.67 3.17
C THR A 68 -2.62 -10.14 3.06
N MET A 69 -3.58 -10.55 3.89
CA MET A 69 -4.24 -11.84 3.83
C MET A 69 -5.61 -11.65 3.20
N ALA A 70 -5.87 -12.32 2.09
CA ALA A 70 -7.16 -12.26 1.40
C ALA A 70 -7.75 -13.65 1.24
N THR A 71 -9.04 -13.79 1.57
CA THR A 71 -9.81 -15.00 1.27
C THR A 71 -10.69 -14.73 0.05
N ILE A 72 -10.43 -15.46 -1.03
CA ILE A 72 -11.16 -15.31 -2.29
C ILE A 72 -11.79 -16.66 -2.66
N TYR A 73 -13.07 -16.64 -2.96
CA TYR A 73 -13.82 -17.76 -3.49
C TYR A 73 -13.87 -17.70 -5.01
N ASN A 74 -13.61 -18.83 -5.68
CA ASN A 74 -13.68 -18.95 -7.12
C ASN A 74 -15.06 -19.49 -7.55
N GLU A 75 -15.88 -18.63 -8.14
CA GLU A 75 -17.22 -19.00 -8.64
C GLU A 75 -17.17 -19.85 -9.92
N ASN A 76 -16.02 -19.97 -10.55
CA ASN A 76 -15.86 -20.62 -11.85
C ASN A 76 -15.60 -22.13 -11.70
N LEU A 77 -15.76 -22.85 -12.82
CA LEU A 77 -15.46 -24.28 -12.92
C LEU A 77 -14.00 -24.55 -13.35
N ILE A 78 -13.19 -23.51 -13.49
CA ILE A 78 -11.78 -23.57 -13.88
C ILE A 78 -10.90 -22.97 -12.79
N PRO A 79 -9.65 -23.43 -12.61
CA PRO A 79 -8.72 -22.83 -11.67
C PRO A 79 -8.36 -21.41 -12.12
N VAL A 80 -8.16 -20.52 -11.15
CA VAL A 80 -7.74 -19.13 -11.40
C VAL A 80 -6.35 -18.92 -10.77
N PRO A 81 -5.28 -18.91 -11.56
CA PRO A 81 -3.95 -18.60 -11.05
C PRO A 81 -3.82 -17.09 -10.83
N ILE A 82 -3.34 -16.71 -9.65
CA ILE A 82 -2.84 -15.36 -9.36
C ILE A 82 -1.32 -15.45 -9.46
N THR A 83 -0.73 -14.63 -10.32
CA THR A 83 0.70 -14.72 -10.69
C THR A 83 1.56 -13.60 -10.11
N LYS A 84 0.96 -12.43 -9.90
CA LYS A 84 1.62 -11.24 -9.35
C LYS A 84 0.59 -10.32 -8.73
N ILE A 85 1.07 -9.38 -7.93
CA ILE A 85 0.26 -8.33 -7.34
C ILE A 85 0.92 -7.00 -7.64
N HIS A 86 0.20 -6.16 -8.38
CA HIS A 86 0.58 -4.78 -8.55
C HIS A 86 0.12 -3.97 -7.35
N TYR A 87 0.93 -2.99 -6.97
CA TYR A 87 0.55 -1.98 -6.01
C TYR A 87 0.75 -0.60 -6.59
N LEU A 88 -0.12 0.31 -6.18
CA LEU A 88 -0.14 1.69 -6.61
C LEU A 88 -0.27 2.58 -5.37
N VAL A 89 0.65 3.54 -5.24
CA VAL A 89 0.56 4.60 -4.24
C VAL A 89 0.47 5.95 -4.96
N GLU A 90 -0.63 6.65 -4.74
CA GLU A 90 -0.87 7.99 -5.28
C GLU A 90 -0.96 9.00 -4.13
N MET A 91 -0.45 10.21 -4.35
CA MET A 91 -0.66 11.34 -3.46
C MET A 91 -1.20 12.53 -4.24
N ASN A 92 -2.36 13.05 -3.84
CA ASN A 92 -3.07 14.10 -4.57
C ASN A 92 -3.20 13.80 -6.07
N ASN A 93 -3.50 12.55 -6.40
CA ASN A 93 -3.67 12.06 -7.78
C ASN A 93 -2.38 12.09 -8.62
N ILE A 94 -1.22 12.31 -8.00
CA ILE A 94 0.09 12.11 -8.62
C ILE A 94 0.58 10.72 -8.20
N ARG A 95 0.89 9.89 -9.20
CA ARG A 95 1.49 8.57 -8.99
C ARG A 95 2.87 8.74 -8.37
N LEU A 96 3.02 8.32 -7.12
CA LEU A 96 4.29 8.40 -6.41
C LEU A 96 5.09 7.12 -6.53
N SER A 97 4.41 5.97 -6.50
CA SER A 97 5.06 4.67 -6.53
C SER A 97 4.18 3.64 -7.23
N GLU A 98 4.83 2.78 -8.00
CA GLU A 98 4.26 1.54 -8.50
C GLU A 98 5.29 0.42 -8.37
N GLY A 99 4.79 -0.79 -8.20
CA GLY A 99 5.64 -1.97 -8.31
C GLY A 99 4.81 -3.24 -8.39
N SER A 100 5.49 -4.37 -8.35
CA SER A 100 4.85 -5.67 -8.35
C SER A 100 5.64 -6.69 -7.54
N SER A 101 4.92 -7.51 -6.78
CA SER A 101 5.48 -8.70 -6.15
C SER A 101 4.94 -9.94 -6.82
N ASN A 102 5.83 -10.90 -7.13
CA ASN A 102 5.42 -12.21 -7.62
C ASN A 102 4.67 -12.94 -6.51
N VAL A 103 3.53 -13.53 -6.85
CA VAL A 103 2.73 -14.36 -5.96
C VAL A 103 2.33 -15.58 -6.76
N ALA A 104 2.66 -16.78 -6.30
CA ALA A 104 2.27 -18.01 -6.96
C ALA A 104 1.17 -18.68 -6.13
N THR A 105 -0.09 -18.39 -6.44
CA THR A 105 -1.23 -19.08 -5.83
C THR A 105 -2.27 -19.42 -6.89
N VAL A 106 -3.02 -20.50 -6.66
CA VAL A 106 -4.09 -20.93 -7.55
C VAL A 106 -5.35 -21.11 -6.74
N ILE A 107 -6.41 -20.40 -7.12
CA ILE A 107 -7.73 -20.57 -6.50
C ILE A 107 -8.46 -21.67 -7.27
N GLN A 108 -8.61 -22.83 -6.63
CA GLN A 108 -9.26 -23.99 -7.24
C GLN A 108 -10.75 -23.72 -7.54
N PRO A 109 -11.37 -24.42 -8.52
CA PRO A 109 -12.79 -24.27 -8.82
C PRO A 109 -13.68 -24.44 -7.58
N LYS A 110 -14.71 -23.61 -7.45
CA LYS A 110 -15.71 -23.69 -6.36
C LYS A 110 -15.10 -23.78 -4.96
N SER A 111 -13.91 -23.21 -4.80
CA SER A 111 -13.10 -23.31 -3.59
C SER A 111 -12.58 -21.95 -3.14
N GLU A 112 -12.12 -21.90 -1.90
CA GLU A 112 -11.47 -20.72 -1.33
C GLU A 112 -9.96 -20.89 -1.35
N ALA A 113 -9.24 -19.79 -1.52
CA ALA A 113 -7.83 -19.72 -1.23
C ALA A 113 -7.54 -18.49 -0.36
N THR A 114 -6.63 -18.67 0.58
CA THR A 114 -5.98 -17.57 1.29
C THR A 114 -4.58 -17.40 0.74
N PHE A 115 -4.23 -16.16 0.39
CA PHE A 115 -2.87 -15.82 0.00
C PHE A 115 -2.34 -14.64 0.79
N VAL A 116 -1.02 -14.63 0.93
CA VAL A 116 -0.26 -13.62 1.65
C VAL A 116 0.54 -12.82 0.63
N THR A 117 0.41 -11.49 0.69
CA THR A 117 1.13 -10.57 -0.20
C THR A 117 2.18 -9.84 0.59
N ARG A 118 3.37 -9.64 0.04
CA ARG A 118 4.43 -8.83 0.64
C ARG A 118 4.82 -7.73 -0.32
N LEU A 119 4.79 -6.48 0.12
CA LEU A 119 5.08 -5.32 -0.73
C LEU A 119 6.24 -4.55 -0.12
N ASP A 120 7.38 -4.47 -0.83
CA ASP A 120 8.53 -3.66 -0.46
C ASP A 120 8.28 -2.21 -0.90
N ASN A 121 8.11 -1.32 0.07
CA ASN A 121 7.75 0.07 -0.15
C ASN A 121 8.92 1.06 0.07
N ARG A 122 10.12 0.77 -0.44
CA ARG A 122 11.25 1.72 -0.56
C ARG A 122 10.90 3.13 -1.05
N MET A 123 9.76 3.31 -1.72
CA MET A 123 9.29 4.58 -2.27
C MET A 123 8.40 5.40 -1.33
N LEU A 124 7.99 4.87 -0.17
CA LEU A 124 7.23 5.65 0.82
C LEU A 124 8.07 6.77 1.44
N ASP A 125 9.40 6.67 1.42
CA ASP A 125 10.29 7.68 1.98
C ASP A 125 10.24 9.00 1.19
N GLU A 126 10.19 8.94 -0.14
CA GLU A 126 10.06 10.12 -0.99
C GLU A 126 8.69 10.80 -0.81
N CYS A 127 7.65 9.99 -0.62
CA CYS A 127 6.29 10.41 -0.32
C CYS A 127 6.24 11.25 0.97
N TRP A 128 6.94 10.81 2.03
CA TRP A 128 7.08 11.52 3.30
C TRP A 128 7.77 12.88 3.17
N VAL A 129 8.86 12.95 2.40
CA VAL A 129 9.57 14.22 2.16
C VAL A 129 8.66 15.23 1.46
N SER A 130 7.86 14.77 0.49
CA SER A 130 6.90 15.63 -0.21
C SER A 130 5.76 16.11 0.71
N HIS A 131 5.31 15.27 1.65
CA HIS A 131 4.24 15.58 2.61
C HIS A 131 4.63 16.75 3.53
N ILE A 132 5.83 16.71 4.10
CA ILE A 132 6.35 17.77 4.98
C ILE A 132 6.47 19.11 4.23
N LYS A 133 6.97 19.09 2.99
CA LYS A 133 7.14 20.31 2.17
C LYS A 133 5.82 21.02 1.80
N ASN A 134 4.69 20.34 1.92
CA ASN A 134 3.40 20.83 1.40
C ASN A 134 2.35 21.07 2.49
N GLY A 135 2.78 21.54 3.65
CA GLY A 135 1.87 21.95 4.73
C GLY A 135 1.18 20.77 5.42
N GLU A 136 1.80 19.59 5.36
CA GLU A 136 1.48 18.47 6.26
C GLU A 136 0.05 17.92 6.17
N ARG A 137 -0.67 18.21 5.07
CA ARG A 137 -2.00 17.66 4.79
C ARG A 137 -2.04 17.09 3.38
N ARG A 138 -2.27 15.78 3.24
CA ARG A 138 -2.23 15.08 1.95
C ARG A 138 -3.28 13.99 1.83
N LYS A 139 -3.75 13.75 0.61
CA LYS A 139 -4.61 12.61 0.28
C LYS A 139 -3.72 11.51 -0.29
N VAL A 140 -3.61 10.39 0.41
CA VAL A 140 -2.84 9.21 -0.02
C VAL A 140 -3.81 8.12 -0.42
N LYS A 141 -3.57 7.51 -1.56
CA LYS A 141 -4.34 6.37 -2.05
C LYS A 141 -3.40 5.19 -2.25
N ILE A 142 -3.77 4.05 -1.68
CA ILE A 142 -3.09 2.77 -1.87
C ILE A 142 -4.09 1.82 -2.54
N ALA A 143 -3.69 1.19 -3.63
CA ALA A 143 -4.46 0.15 -4.29
C ALA A 143 -3.62 -1.12 -4.49
N LEU A 144 -4.22 -2.27 -4.16
CA LEU A 144 -3.65 -3.60 -4.34
C LEU A 144 -4.41 -4.31 -5.46
N GLN A 145 -3.68 -4.73 -6.49
CA GLN A 145 -4.26 -5.25 -7.72
C GLN A 145 -3.61 -6.57 -8.13
N PRO A 146 -4.16 -7.72 -7.70
CA PRO A 146 -3.72 -9.02 -8.17
C PRO A 146 -3.93 -9.17 -9.68
N VAL A 147 -3.01 -9.90 -10.29
CA VAL A 147 -3.08 -10.29 -11.70
C VAL A 147 -3.39 -11.76 -11.77
N ILE A 148 -4.41 -12.07 -12.55
CA ILE A 148 -4.77 -13.43 -12.91
C ILE A 148 -4.39 -13.69 -14.36
N GLU A 149 -4.00 -14.93 -14.65
CA GLU A 149 -3.65 -15.35 -16.00
C GLU A 149 -4.63 -16.43 -16.49
N ILE A 150 -5.34 -16.15 -17.58
CA ILE A 150 -6.31 -17.07 -18.17
C ILE A 150 -6.12 -17.13 -19.67
N GLY A 151 -5.78 -18.31 -20.18
CA GLY A 151 -5.56 -18.52 -21.62
C GLY A 151 -4.47 -17.60 -22.19
N ASN A 152 -3.35 -17.46 -21.48
CA ASN A 152 -2.22 -16.56 -21.79
C ASN A 152 -2.60 -15.07 -21.88
N ARG A 153 -3.68 -14.66 -21.21
CA ARG A 153 -4.06 -13.25 -21.05
C ARG A 153 -4.06 -12.89 -19.57
N GLU A 154 -3.47 -11.75 -19.27
CA GLU A 154 -3.46 -11.18 -17.93
C GLU A 154 -4.68 -10.28 -17.71
N PHE A 155 -5.32 -10.44 -16.56
CA PHE A 155 -6.37 -9.53 -16.11
C PHE A 155 -6.07 -9.07 -14.68
N MET A 156 -6.41 -7.83 -14.37
CA MET A 156 -6.22 -7.22 -13.06
C MET A 156 -7.56 -6.91 -12.41
N PHE A 157 -7.63 -7.06 -11.10
CA PHE A 157 -8.78 -6.60 -10.31
C PHE A 157 -8.32 -5.89 -9.05
N THR A 158 -9.15 -5.00 -8.51
CA THR A 158 -8.85 -4.32 -7.24
C THR A 158 -9.24 -5.20 -6.06
N LEU A 159 -8.23 -5.72 -5.35
CA LEU A 159 -8.39 -6.51 -4.14
C LEU A 159 -8.79 -5.64 -2.95
N ALA A 160 -8.01 -4.58 -2.73
CA ALA A 160 -8.21 -3.61 -1.66
C ALA A 160 -7.75 -2.25 -2.16
N GLU A 161 -8.47 -1.21 -1.78
CA GLU A 161 -8.13 0.17 -2.10
C GLU A 161 -8.52 1.03 -0.91
N LYS A 162 -7.60 1.91 -0.50
CA LYS A 162 -7.88 2.89 0.53
C LYS A 162 -7.35 4.24 0.12
N GLU A 163 -8.22 5.22 0.26
CA GLU A 163 -7.85 6.62 0.27
C GLU A 163 -7.94 7.16 1.71
N SER A 164 -6.87 7.79 2.15
CA SER A 164 -6.72 8.35 3.49
C SER A 164 -6.21 9.79 3.41
N VAL A 165 -6.76 10.67 4.23
CA VAL A 165 -6.21 12.02 4.40
C VAL A 165 -5.25 11.97 5.57
N PHE A 166 -3.98 12.21 5.28
CA PHE A 166 -2.92 12.31 6.27
C PHE A 166 -2.77 13.77 6.70
N VAL A 167 -2.84 14.03 8.00
CA VAL A 167 -2.50 15.33 8.59
C VAL A 167 -1.42 15.12 9.64
N THR A 168 -0.32 15.86 9.55
CA THR A 168 0.69 15.93 10.62
C THR A 168 0.84 17.35 11.15
N LYS A 169 1.49 17.46 12.31
CA LYS A 169 1.98 18.73 12.89
C LYS A 169 3.42 18.55 13.36
N LEU A 170 4.32 18.31 12.43
CA LEU A 170 5.75 18.12 12.62
C LEU A 170 6.50 19.46 12.70
N LEU A 171 5.99 20.50 12.04
CA LEU A 171 6.58 21.84 11.98
C LEU A 171 5.84 22.91 12.81
N GLY A 172 4.65 22.60 13.35
CA GLY A 172 3.83 23.52 14.17
C GLY A 172 2.36 23.56 13.77
#